data_AF-E3NS63-F1
#
_entry.id   AF-E3NS63-F1
#
_cell.length_a   1.000
_cell.length_b   1.000
_cell.length_c   1.000
_cell.angle_alpha   90.00
_cell.angle_beta   90.00
_cell.angle_gamma   90.00
#
_symmetry.space_group_name_H-M   'P 1'
#
loop_
_entity.id
_entity.type
_entity.pdbx_description
1 polymer ?
#
loop_
_entity_poly.entity_id
_entity_poly.type
_entity_poly.pdbx_seq_one_letter_code
_entity_poly.pdbx_strand_id
1 'polypeptide(L)'
;MVRKDKSNYRFLVAVFLFCIILIHDLVYPFVLVEKASQTSTFDNQQLNSITTIEEEPESPQSSPQTQFYSLEQKNLRKAALQRVEEDRRGLLEAANGTSHKAFYKAVKPEVFCEKNERIGYKGDGGKQVCNPAAVRKEDCTLLSLGLHNQIDYDQAIFNATGRHCKLLGADMNSQNAKTQKSYEEMGGEIFVGKIPANLTIPEMLEKTGRSEVELLKIDIEGGEVDGLEPLIRDYQSVYVA
;
A
#
# COMPACT_ATOMS: atom_id res chain seq x y z
N MET A 1 47.34 -1.27 -50.13
CA MET A 1 46.94 -0.23 -49.15
C MET A 1 45.64 0.41 -49.66
N VAL A 2 44.48 -0.06 -49.20
CA VAL A 2 43.17 0.50 -49.58
C VAL A 2 42.51 1.01 -48.30
N ARG A 3 42.52 2.33 -48.13
CA ARG A 3 41.85 3.02 -47.02
C ARG A 3 40.35 3.04 -47.35
N LYS A 4 39.55 2.21 -46.68
CA LYS A 4 38.08 2.33 -46.74
C LYS A 4 37.64 3.51 -45.87
N ASP A 5 37.08 4.53 -46.51
CA ASP A 5 36.59 5.75 -45.87
C ASP A 5 35.44 5.46 -44.89
N LYS A 6 35.74 5.58 -43.59
CA LYS A 6 34.75 5.52 -42.49
C LYS A 6 33.77 6.70 -42.46
N SER A 7 34.00 7.73 -43.29
CA SER A 7 33.18 8.96 -43.30
C SER A 7 31.79 8.73 -43.90
N ASN A 8 31.70 7.94 -44.98
CA ASN A 8 30.45 7.72 -45.71
C ASN A 8 29.43 6.88 -44.91
N TYR A 9 29.90 6.00 -44.02
CA TYR A 9 29.02 5.17 -43.20
C TYR A 9 28.31 5.98 -42.11
N ARG A 10 28.99 6.98 -41.53
CA ARG A 10 28.39 7.85 -40.52
C ARG A 10 27.31 8.76 -41.11
N PHE A 11 27.53 9.24 -42.34
CA PHE A 11 26.55 10.06 -43.04
C PHE A 11 25.30 9.24 -43.42
N LEU A 12 25.47 8.02 -43.91
CA LEU A 12 24.33 7.13 -44.22
C LEU A 12 23.50 6.76 -42.98
N VAL A 13 24.14 6.48 -41.85
CA VAL A 13 23.44 6.16 -40.60
C VAL A 13 22.67 7.36 -40.05
N ALA A 14 23.24 8.57 -40.15
CA ALA A 14 22.56 9.79 -39.73
C ALA A 14 21.31 10.09 -40.58
N VAL A 15 21.39 9.90 -41.90
CA VAL A 15 20.23 10.08 -42.80
C VAL A 15 19.15 9.02 -42.51
N PHE A 16 19.53 7.77 -42.28
CA PHE A 16 18.57 6.71 -41.93
C PHE A 16 17.84 6.97 -40.61
N LEU A 17 18.54 7.42 -39.57
CA LEU A 17 17.92 7.75 -38.29
C LEU A 17 16.99 8.96 -38.40
N PHE A 18 17.36 9.97 -39.19
CA PHE A 18 16.50 11.13 -39.43
C PHE A 18 15.22 10.77 -40.18
N CYS A 19 15.29 9.87 -41.17
CA CYS A 19 14.11 9.35 -41.86
C CYS A 19 13.17 8.54 -40.95
N ILE A 20 13.70 7.75 -40.01
CA ILE A 20 12.88 6.98 -39.07
C ILE A 20 12.10 7.92 -38.13
N ILE A 21 12.73 9.00 -37.65
CA ILE A 21 12.08 9.99 -36.78
C ILE A 21 10.93 10.69 -37.54
N LEU A 22 11.17 11.14 -38.77
CA LEU A 22 10.14 11.80 -39.58
C LEU A 22 8.95 10.89 -39.92
N ILE A 23 9.19 9.58 -40.09
CA ILE A 23 8.11 8.60 -40.34
C ILE A 23 7.30 8.34 -39.06
N HIS A 24 7.94 8.34 -37.89
CA HIS A 24 7.24 8.17 -36.61
C HIS A 24 6.30 9.36 -36.30
N ASP A 25 6.73 10.58 -36.61
CA ASP A 25 5.92 11.81 -36.41
C ASP A 25 4.74 11.92 -37.39
N LEU A 26 4.81 11.26 -38.56
CA LEU A 26 3.72 11.21 -39.54
C LEU A 26 2.66 10.13 -39.22
N VAL A 27 3.03 9.07 -38.50
CA VAL A 27 2.15 7.92 -38.22
C VAL A 27 1.48 8.01 -36.84
N TYR A 28 2.06 8.75 -35.90
CA TYR A 28 1.49 8.97 -34.57
C TYR A 28 1.22 10.46 -34.34
N PRO A 29 0.03 10.98 -34.70
CA PRO A 29 -0.33 12.32 -34.28
C PRO A 29 -0.39 12.34 -32.75
N PHE A 30 0.51 13.14 -32.19
CA PHE A 30 0.63 13.47 -30.78
C PHE A 30 -0.74 13.90 -30.26
N VAL A 31 -1.38 13.07 -29.42
CA VAL A 31 -2.59 13.42 -28.69
C VAL A 31 -2.19 14.43 -27.62
N LEU A 32 -2.22 15.71 -27.99
CA LEU A 32 -2.18 16.83 -27.06
C LEU A 32 -3.53 16.89 -26.33
N VAL A 33 -3.57 16.30 -25.14
CA VAL A 33 -4.65 16.56 -24.19
C VAL A 33 -4.46 17.99 -23.67
N GLU A 34 -5.25 18.93 -24.17
CA GLU A 34 -5.42 20.24 -23.55
C GLU A 34 -5.94 20.07 -22.13
N LYS A 35 -5.11 20.36 -21.12
CA LYS A 35 -5.61 20.68 -19.79
C LYS A 35 -6.30 22.05 -19.87
N ALA A 36 -7.61 22.03 -20.06
CA ALA A 36 -8.45 23.20 -19.81
C ALA A 36 -8.37 23.56 -18.31
N SER A 37 -7.55 24.55 -18.01
CA SER A 37 -7.57 25.31 -16.76
C SER A 37 -8.87 26.12 -16.73
N GLN A 38 -9.90 25.61 -16.04
CA GLN A 38 -11.04 26.44 -15.64
C GLN A 38 -10.83 26.92 -14.21
N THR A 39 -10.16 28.06 -14.11
CA THR A 39 -10.30 29.00 -13.00
C THR A 39 -11.67 29.65 -13.10
N SER A 40 -12.63 29.18 -12.31
CA SER A 40 -13.85 29.95 -12.03
C SER A 40 -13.63 30.74 -10.74
N THR A 41 -13.21 32.00 -10.90
CA THR A 41 -13.46 33.06 -9.92
C THR A 41 -14.97 33.24 -9.79
N PHE A 42 -15.51 32.98 -8.61
CA PHE A 42 -16.82 33.49 -8.22
C PHE A 42 -16.67 34.17 -6.88
N ASP A 43 -16.78 35.50 -6.91
CA ASP A 43 -16.98 36.34 -5.74
C ASP A 43 -18.19 35.85 -4.95
N ASN A 44 -18.09 35.84 -3.63
CA ASN A 44 -19.26 36.00 -2.79
C ASN A 44 -18.89 36.77 -1.52
N GLN A 45 -19.13 38.06 -1.61
CA GLN A 45 -19.22 39.00 -0.51
C GLN A 45 -20.57 38.80 0.18
N GLN A 46 -20.53 38.49 1.48
CA GLN A 46 -21.56 38.67 2.52
C GLN A 46 -23.02 38.27 2.20
N LEU A 47 -23.52 37.27 2.95
CA LEU A 47 -24.78 37.48 3.66
C LEU A 47 -24.83 36.67 4.97
N ASN A 48 -24.91 37.41 6.07
CA ASN A 48 -25.27 36.91 7.39
C ASN A 48 -26.74 36.49 7.39
N SER A 49 -27.06 35.27 7.79
CA SER A 49 -28.34 34.98 8.42
C SER A 49 -28.28 33.67 9.22
N ILE A 50 -28.33 33.86 10.54
CA ILE A 50 -28.67 32.86 11.55
C ILE A 50 -30.11 32.39 11.27
N THR A 51 -30.31 31.09 11.04
CA THR A 51 -31.59 30.42 11.30
C THR A 51 -31.35 28.98 11.75
N THR A 52 -32.12 28.62 12.77
CA THR A 52 -32.15 27.41 13.58
C THR A 52 -32.84 26.23 12.88
N ILE A 53 -32.32 25.03 13.13
CA ILE A 53 -32.93 23.67 13.19
C ILE A 53 -33.64 23.12 11.93
N GLU A 54 -33.17 21.97 11.44
CA GLU A 54 -34.02 20.80 11.13
C GLU A 54 -33.18 19.51 11.26
N GLU A 55 -33.61 18.60 12.13
CA GLU A 55 -33.08 17.24 12.25
C GLU A 55 -33.39 16.48 10.95
N GLU A 56 -32.35 16.00 10.28
CA GLU A 56 -32.51 15.14 9.10
C GLU A 56 -32.98 13.74 9.55
N PRO A 57 -34.05 13.18 8.98
CA PRO A 57 -34.62 11.91 9.42
C PRO A 57 -33.67 10.75 9.08
N GLU A 58 -33.27 9.98 10.09
CA GLU A 58 -32.54 8.72 9.92
C GLU A 58 -33.32 7.80 8.97
N SER A 59 -32.74 7.54 7.78
CA SER A 59 -33.27 6.52 6.89
C SER A 59 -33.04 5.12 7.49
N PRO A 60 -34.05 4.24 7.53
CA PRO A 60 -33.90 2.91 8.11
C PRO A 60 -33.41 1.93 7.05
N GLN A 61 -32.11 1.59 7.07
CA GLN A 61 -31.61 0.31 6.54
C GLN A 61 -30.23 -0.03 7.10
N SER A 62 -30.16 -0.36 8.39
CA SER A 62 -29.05 -1.14 8.92
C SER A 62 -29.29 -2.62 8.60
N SER A 63 -28.56 -3.14 7.62
CA SER A 63 -28.45 -4.59 7.44
C SER A 63 -27.79 -5.21 8.69
N PRO A 64 -28.06 -6.48 9.05
CA PRO A 64 -27.58 -7.07 10.31
C PRO A 64 -26.06 -7.34 10.41
N GLN A 65 -25.21 -6.68 9.62
CA GLN A 65 -23.79 -7.04 9.46
C GLN A 65 -22.76 -6.04 10.01
N THR A 66 -23.15 -4.96 10.69
CA THR A 66 -22.23 -3.83 11.00
C THR A 66 -22.13 -3.42 12.48
N GLN A 67 -21.92 -4.38 13.38
CA GLN A 67 -21.46 -4.11 14.76
C GLN A 67 -20.12 -4.78 15.09
N PHE A 68 -19.10 -4.56 14.24
CA PHE A 68 -17.73 -4.92 14.59
C PHE A 68 -17.08 -3.96 15.58
N TYR A 69 -17.55 -2.71 15.62
CA TYR A 69 -17.02 -1.64 16.47
C TYR A 69 -18.14 -0.92 17.23
N SER A 70 -17.87 -0.55 18.48
CA SER A 70 -18.76 0.28 19.31
C SER A 70 -18.92 1.69 18.70
N LEU A 71 -19.96 2.42 19.11
CA LEU A 71 -20.16 3.80 18.64
C LEU A 71 -18.98 4.71 19.02
N GLU A 72 -18.42 4.50 20.21
CA GLU A 72 -17.22 5.19 20.68
C GLU A 72 -16.02 4.92 19.77
N GLN A 73 -15.77 3.67 19.39
CA GLN A 73 -14.71 3.29 18.44
C GLN A 73 -14.90 3.94 17.08
N LYS A 74 -16.13 3.96 16.55
CA LYS A 74 -16.45 4.60 15.27
C LYS A 74 -16.13 6.10 15.33
N ASN A 75 -16.47 6.76 16.43
CA ASN A 75 -16.19 8.18 16.63
C ASN A 75 -14.69 8.46 16.77
N LEU A 76 -13.95 7.65 17.52
CA LEU A 76 -12.50 7.76 17.66
C LEU A 76 -11.79 7.53 16.32
N ARG A 77 -12.21 6.53 15.55
CA ARG A 77 -11.67 6.26 14.21
C ARG A 77 -11.98 7.40 13.25
N LYS A 78 -13.18 7.97 13.29
CA LYS A 78 -13.53 9.17 12.52
C LYS A 78 -12.66 10.38 12.89
N ALA A 79 -12.36 10.57 14.18
CA ALA A 79 -11.46 11.62 14.64
C ALA A 79 -9.99 11.36 14.25
N ALA A 80 -9.55 10.11 14.23
CA ALA A 80 -8.22 9.73 13.74
C ALA A 80 -8.08 9.98 12.23
N LEU A 81 -9.12 9.65 11.44
CA LEU A 81 -9.15 9.91 10.00
C LEU A 81 -8.94 11.39 9.66
N GLN A 82 -9.39 12.31 10.53
CA GLN A 82 -9.17 13.75 10.34
C GLN A 82 -7.70 14.18 10.45
N ARG A 83 -6.84 13.38 11.11
CA ARG A 83 -5.42 13.67 11.30
C ARG A 83 -4.48 12.84 10.41
N VAL A 84 -5.02 11.94 9.59
CA VAL A 84 -4.22 10.99 8.79
C VAL A 84 -3.13 11.69 7.98
N GLU A 85 -3.43 12.79 7.29
CA GLU A 85 -2.41 13.47 6.48
C GLU A 85 -1.30 14.14 7.32
N GLU A 86 -1.65 14.65 8.51
CA GLU A 86 -0.66 15.22 9.43
C GLU A 86 0.22 14.13 10.04
N ASP A 87 -0.39 13.03 10.51
CA ASP A 87 0.31 11.87 11.06
C ASP A 87 1.21 11.23 10.00
N ARG A 88 0.73 11.11 8.75
CA ARG A 88 1.48 10.60 7.59
C ARG A 88 2.68 11.48 7.27
N ARG A 89 2.51 12.80 7.23
CA ARG A 89 3.63 13.75 7.02
C ARG A 89 4.70 13.61 8.11
N GLY A 90 4.29 13.57 9.37
CA GLY A 90 5.23 13.41 10.48
C GLY A 90 5.98 12.07 10.43
N LEU A 91 5.31 11.01 9.99
CA LEU A 91 5.94 9.70 9.80
C LEU A 91 6.94 9.69 8.64
N LEU A 92 6.62 10.33 7.51
CA LEU A 92 7.54 10.47 6.37
C LEU A 92 8.78 11.31 6.71
N GLU A 93 8.60 12.40 7.46
CA GLU A 93 9.73 13.20 7.96
C GLU A 93 10.65 12.36 8.87
N ALA A 94 10.06 11.51 9.72
CA ALA A 94 10.82 10.63 10.59
C ALA A 94 11.52 9.48 9.84
N ALA A 95 10.89 8.96 8.77
CA ALA A 95 11.47 7.92 7.90
C ALA A 95 12.70 8.42 7.13
N ASN A 96 12.68 9.68 6.70
CA ASN A 96 13.84 10.32 6.05
C ASN A 96 14.99 10.69 7.02
N GLY A 97 14.77 10.53 8.32
CA GLY A 97 15.80 10.79 9.33
C GLY A 97 16.80 9.64 9.48
N THR A 98 17.90 9.89 10.18
CA THR A 98 18.92 8.86 10.49
C THR A 98 18.63 8.08 11.78
N SER A 99 17.49 8.33 12.43
CA SER A 99 17.16 7.79 13.76
C SER A 99 15.97 6.85 13.68
N HIS A 100 16.23 5.53 13.71
CA HIS A 100 15.18 4.52 13.83
C HIS A 100 14.29 4.77 15.05
N LYS A 101 14.85 5.29 16.16
CA LYS A 101 14.09 5.65 17.35
C LYS A 101 13.07 6.77 17.07
N ALA A 102 13.42 7.74 16.24
CA ALA A 102 12.50 8.82 15.87
C ALA A 102 11.36 8.27 14.98
N PHE A 103 11.69 7.41 14.03
CA PHE A 103 10.72 6.71 13.19
C PHE A 103 9.72 5.89 14.02
N TYR A 104 10.20 4.99 14.89
CA TYR A 104 9.31 4.18 15.74
C TYR A 104 8.46 5.02 16.70
N LYS A 105 8.93 6.20 17.12
CA LYS A 105 8.14 7.13 17.93
C LYS A 105 7.06 7.85 17.11
N ALA A 106 7.29 8.03 15.81
CA ALA A 106 6.33 8.64 14.90
C ALA A 106 5.20 7.68 14.53
N VAL A 107 5.47 6.36 14.47
CA VAL A 107 4.45 5.33 14.29
C VAL A 107 3.40 5.43 15.41
N LYS A 108 2.14 5.63 15.03
CA LYS A 108 1.02 5.70 15.98
C LYS A 108 0.33 4.34 16.03
N PRO A 109 0.30 3.66 17.20
CA PRO A 109 -0.56 2.50 17.35
C PRO A 109 -2.01 2.95 17.21
N GLU A 110 -2.88 2.07 16.70
CA GLU A 110 -4.32 2.29 16.81
C GLU A 110 -4.66 2.42 18.30
N VAL A 111 -5.01 3.64 18.72
CA VAL A 111 -5.04 4.05 20.13
C VAL A 111 -6.14 3.30 20.91
N PHE A 112 -7.12 2.71 20.22
CA PHE A 112 -8.20 1.98 20.85
C PHE A 112 -8.70 0.80 20.04
N CYS A 113 -8.47 -0.41 20.55
CA CYS A 113 -9.02 -1.64 20.01
C CYS A 113 -9.62 -2.51 21.12
N GLU A 114 -10.95 -2.54 21.21
CA GLU A 114 -11.68 -3.40 22.18
C GLU A 114 -11.43 -4.90 21.95
N LYS A 115 -11.19 -5.29 20.70
CA LYS A 115 -10.92 -6.67 20.28
C LYS A 115 -9.47 -6.83 19.86
N ASN A 116 -8.55 -6.43 20.72
CA ASN A 116 -7.13 -6.66 20.47
C ASN A 116 -6.79 -8.13 20.75
N GLU A 117 -6.31 -8.82 19.72
CA GLU A 117 -6.02 -10.25 19.77
C GLU A 117 -4.55 -10.49 19.49
N ARG A 118 -3.93 -11.35 20.29
CA ARG A 118 -2.54 -11.78 20.05
C ARG A 118 -2.54 -12.97 19.09
N ILE A 119 -2.08 -12.76 17.87
CA ILE A 119 -2.05 -13.75 16.79
C ILE A 119 -0.64 -14.32 16.62
N GLY A 120 -0.53 -15.64 16.42
CA GLY A 120 0.75 -16.35 16.21
C GLY A 120 1.30 -17.03 17.48
N TYR A 121 2.57 -17.45 17.42
CA TYR A 121 3.21 -18.28 18.45
C TYR A 121 3.30 -17.58 19.81
N LYS A 122 3.31 -18.33 20.92
CA LYS A 122 3.47 -17.77 22.29
C LYS A 122 4.91 -17.25 22.48
N GLY A 123 5.08 -16.01 22.93
CA GLY A 123 6.40 -15.39 23.15
C GLY A 123 6.68 -14.23 22.18
N ASP A 124 7.77 -14.29 21.42
CA ASP A 124 8.17 -13.20 20.51
C ASP A 124 7.53 -13.32 19.11
N GLY A 125 7.17 -14.55 18.71
CA GLY A 125 6.61 -14.84 17.38
C GLY A 125 5.12 -14.49 17.19
N GLY A 126 4.47 -13.84 18.15
CA GLY A 126 3.08 -13.42 18.01
C GLY A 126 2.94 -11.90 18.10
N LYS A 127 2.02 -11.34 17.31
CA LYS A 127 1.79 -9.90 17.18
C LYS A 127 0.38 -9.54 17.67
N GLN A 128 0.22 -8.31 18.13
CA GLN A 128 -1.10 -7.78 18.52
C GLN A 128 -1.81 -7.28 17.28
N VAL A 129 -3.03 -7.74 17.04
CA VAL A 129 -3.83 -7.40 15.87
C VAL A 129 -5.21 -6.94 16.34
N CYS A 130 -5.64 -5.78 15.84
CA CYS A 130 -6.96 -5.28 16.15
C CYS A 130 -8.03 -5.98 15.32
N ASN A 131 -8.94 -6.70 15.97
CA ASN A 131 -10.16 -7.28 15.40
C ASN A 131 -9.93 -7.94 14.03
N PRO A 132 -9.06 -8.96 13.94
CA PRO A 132 -8.69 -9.59 12.65
C PRO A 132 -9.89 -10.15 11.88
N ALA A 133 -11.01 -10.44 12.54
CA ALA A 133 -12.24 -10.89 11.88
C ALA A 133 -13.01 -9.78 11.13
N ALA A 134 -12.68 -8.50 11.38
CA ALA A 134 -13.33 -7.33 10.80
C ALA A 134 -12.74 -6.87 9.47
N VAL A 135 -11.71 -7.55 8.97
CA VAL A 135 -11.20 -7.34 7.61
C VAL A 135 -12.33 -7.49 6.58
N ARG A 136 -12.20 -6.75 5.47
CA ARG A 136 -13.19 -6.76 4.38
C ARG A 136 -13.40 -8.17 3.83
N LYS A 137 -14.66 -8.54 3.63
CA LYS A 137 -15.02 -9.88 3.11
C LYS A 137 -14.59 -10.10 1.67
N GLU A 138 -14.58 -9.02 0.89
CA GLU A 138 -14.14 -9.02 -0.49
C GLU A 138 -12.83 -8.25 -0.57
N ASP A 139 -11.95 -8.70 -1.47
CA ASP A 139 -10.72 -7.98 -1.79
C ASP A 139 -9.80 -7.69 -0.58
N CYS A 140 -9.74 -8.60 0.39
CA CYS A 140 -8.77 -8.52 1.49
C CYS A 140 -7.39 -9.05 1.07
N THR A 141 -6.33 -8.29 1.35
CA THR A 141 -4.93 -8.70 1.14
C THR A 141 -4.18 -8.71 2.46
N LEU A 142 -3.48 -9.80 2.76
CA LEU A 142 -2.49 -9.89 3.84
C LEU A 142 -1.10 -9.89 3.21
N LEU A 143 -0.29 -8.89 3.54
CA LEU A 143 1.08 -8.77 3.06
C LEU A 143 2.05 -9.05 4.21
N SER A 144 2.95 -10.01 4.02
CA SER A 144 3.92 -10.45 5.03
C SER A 144 5.34 -10.42 4.46
N LEU A 145 6.16 -9.53 5.00
CA LEU A 145 7.51 -9.27 4.54
C LEU A 145 8.53 -9.85 5.51
N GLY A 146 9.49 -10.63 4.99
CA GLY A 146 10.52 -11.30 5.78
C GLY A 146 10.07 -12.67 6.29
N LEU A 147 9.64 -13.57 5.39
CA LEU A 147 9.13 -14.89 5.80
C LEU A 147 10.17 -15.74 6.53
N HIS A 148 11.41 -15.81 6.04
CA HIS A 148 12.50 -16.64 6.58
C HIS A 148 12.09 -18.07 7.01
N ASN A 149 11.25 -18.74 6.23
CA ASN A 149 10.61 -20.04 6.51
C ASN A 149 9.70 -20.09 7.77
N GLN A 150 9.39 -18.95 8.37
CA GLN A 150 8.54 -18.77 9.54
C GLN A 150 7.20 -18.18 9.12
N ILE A 151 6.18 -19.04 9.06
CA ILE A 151 4.84 -18.66 8.58
C ILE A 151 3.75 -18.91 9.63
N ASP A 152 4.15 -19.10 10.90
CA ASP A 152 3.21 -19.40 11.99
C ASP A 152 2.25 -18.23 12.24
N TYR A 153 2.73 -16.99 12.10
CA TYR A 153 1.89 -15.81 12.15
C TYR A 153 0.91 -15.78 10.97
N ASP A 154 1.40 -16.00 9.76
CA ASP A 154 0.65 -15.99 8.50
C ASP A 154 -0.49 -17.00 8.52
N GLN A 155 -0.23 -18.21 9.01
CA GLN A 155 -1.25 -19.23 9.24
C GLN A 155 -2.27 -18.79 10.31
N ALA A 156 -1.80 -18.22 11.41
CA ALA A 156 -2.68 -17.77 12.48
C ALA A 156 -3.59 -16.63 12.02
N ILE A 157 -3.07 -15.65 11.28
CA ILE A 157 -3.86 -14.52 10.76
C ILE A 157 -4.78 -14.95 9.62
N PHE A 158 -4.36 -15.87 8.75
CA PHE A 158 -5.23 -16.48 7.74
C PHE A 158 -6.45 -17.15 8.39
N ASN A 159 -6.26 -17.84 9.52
CA ASN A 159 -7.36 -18.43 10.27
C ASN A 159 -8.22 -17.37 10.98
N ALA A 160 -7.60 -16.39 11.66
CA ALA A 160 -8.31 -15.36 12.41
C ALA A 160 -9.14 -14.41 11.52
N THR A 161 -8.69 -14.21 10.29
CA THR A 161 -9.44 -13.48 9.25
C THR A 161 -10.53 -14.32 8.62
N GLY A 162 -10.69 -15.60 8.96
CA GLY A 162 -11.71 -16.46 8.34
C GLY A 162 -11.37 -16.87 6.91
N ARG A 163 -10.08 -16.93 6.57
CA ARG A 163 -9.52 -17.58 5.37
C ARG A 163 -9.98 -17.03 4.02
N HIS A 164 -10.38 -15.76 3.97
CA HIS A 164 -10.84 -15.12 2.73
C HIS A 164 -9.87 -14.08 2.17
N CYS A 165 -8.84 -13.71 2.93
CA CYS A 165 -7.83 -12.78 2.46
C CYS A 165 -6.80 -13.49 1.58
N LYS A 166 -6.34 -12.81 0.52
CA LYS A 166 -5.22 -13.24 -0.32
C LYS A 166 -3.91 -13.00 0.44
N LEU A 167 -3.11 -14.05 0.62
CA LEU A 167 -1.80 -13.96 1.27
C LEU A 167 -0.71 -13.67 0.22
N LEU A 168 0.05 -12.61 0.44
CA LEU A 168 1.25 -12.27 -0.29
C LEU A 168 2.43 -12.31 0.68
N GLY A 169 3.34 -13.25 0.48
CA GLY A 169 4.53 -13.42 1.30
C GLY A 169 5.78 -13.03 0.51
N ALA A 170 6.77 -12.42 1.16
CA ALA A 170 8.01 -12.05 0.50
C ALA A 170 9.24 -12.27 1.39
N ASP A 171 10.34 -12.67 0.78
CA ASP A 171 11.64 -12.77 1.43
C ASP A 171 12.77 -12.58 0.41
N MET A 172 13.96 -12.19 0.87
CA MET A 172 15.12 -12.09 -0.02
C MET A 172 15.58 -13.46 -0.54
N ASN A 173 15.30 -14.54 0.21
CA ASN A 173 15.69 -15.90 -0.10
C ASN A 173 14.49 -16.74 -0.53
N SER A 174 14.76 -17.76 -1.35
CA SER A 174 13.76 -18.78 -1.66
C SER A 174 13.37 -19.55 -0.41
N GLN A 175 12.08 -19.78 -0.22
CA GLN A 175 11.56 -20.56 0.89
C GLN A 175 11.75 -22.05 0.64
N ASN A 176 11.81 -22.86 1.69
CA ASN A 176 11.92 -24.32 1.56
C ASN A 176 10.60 -24.93 1.05
N ALA A 177 10.64 -26.19 0.59
CA ALA A 177 9.49 -26.86 0.01
C ALA A 177 8.28 -26.97 0.98
N LYS A 178 8.53 -27.09 2.29
CA LYS A 178 7.46 -27.15 3.30
C LYS A 178 6.74 -25.81 3.40
N THR A 179 7.48 -24.71 3.44
CA THR A 179 6.93 -23.36 3.49
C THR A 179 6.18 -23.01 2.22
N GLN A 180 6.76 -23.31 1.04
CA GLN A 180 6.09 -23.11 -0.26
C GLN A 180 4.75 -23.84 -0.32
N LYS A 181 4.76 -25.14 -0.01
CA LYS A 181 3.54 -25.96 0.01
C LYS A 181 2.49 -25.42 0.98
N SER A 182 2.91 -25.02 2.17
CA SER A 182 1.97 -24.48 3.17
C SER A 182 1.32 -23.17 2.72
N TYR A 183 2.06 -22.31 2.02
CA TYR A 183 1.53 -21.07 1.45
C TYR A 183 0.54 -21.35 0.31
N GLU A 184 0.88 -22.28 -0.58
CA GLU A 184 0.02 -22.73 -1.67
C GLU A 184 -1.31 -23.30 -1.14
N GLU A 185 -1.27 -24.11 -0.07
CA GLU A 185 -2.46 -24.65 0.60
C GLU A 185 -3.36 -23.56 1.21
N MET A 186 -2.80 -22.40 1.56
CA MET A 186 -3.56 -21.22 2.00
C MET A 186 -4.01 -20.33 0.83
N GLY A 187 -3.75 -20.71 -0.43
CA GLY A 187 -4.00 -19.88 -1.61
C GLY A 187 -3.09 -18.65 -1.73
N GLY A 188 -1.98 -18.64 -0.99
CA GLY A 188 -1.01 -17.57 -0.94
C GLY A 188 0.02 -17.64 -2.06
N GLU A 189 0.70 -16.53 -2.29
CA GLU A 189 1.79 -16.40 -3.25
C GLU A 189 3.06 -15.93 -2.56
N ILE A 190 4.20 -16.49 -2.96
CA ILE A 190 5.52 -16.15 -2.41
C ILE A 190 6.33 -15.42 -3.48
N PHE A 191 6.86 -14.26 -3.11
CA PHE A 191 7.80 -13.49 -3.90
C PHE A 191 9.21 -13.61 -3.32
N VAL A 192 10.20 -13.64 -4.22
CA VAL A 192 11.62 -13.69 -3.83
C VAL A 192 12.31 -12.44 -4.31
N GLY A 193 12.87 -11.67 -3.39
CA GLY A 193 13.62 -10.47 -3.68
C GLY A 193 13.84 -9.61 -2.45
N LYS A 194 14.91 -8.81 -2.49
CA LYS A 194 15.20 -7.84 -1.43
C LYS A 194 14.26 -6.64 -1.57
N ILE A 195 13.54 -6.29 -0.51
CA ILE A 195 12.65 -5.13 -0.46
C ILE A 195 13.42 -3.90 0.08
N PRO A 196 13.24 -2.70 -0.47
CA PRO A 196 12.53 -2.36 -1.72
C PRO A 196 13.41 -2.50 -2.99
N ALA A 197 14.59 -3.09 -2.88
CA ALA A 197 15.61 -3.05 -3.94
C ALA A 197 15.26 -3.81 -5.24
N ASN A 198 15.05 -5.12 -5.15
CA ASN A 198 14.81 -6.00 -6.30
C ASN A 198 13.34 -6.45 -6.39
N LEU A 199 12.55 -6.13 -5.36
CA LEU A 199 11.14 -6.43 -5.25
C LEU A 199 10.48 -5.30 -4.48
N THR A 200 9.46 -4.69 -5.06
CA THR A 200 8.68 -3.64 -4.44
C THR A 200 7.27 -4.13 -4.12
N ILE A 201 6.61 -3.44 -3.20
CA ILE A 201 5.24 -3.77 -2.82
C ILE A 201 4.25 -3.47 -3.96
N PRO A 202 4.34 -2.34 -4.68
CA PRO A 202 3.54 -2.11 -5.88
C PRO A 202 3.65 -3.23 -6.92
N GLU A 203 4.86 -3.76 -7.18
CA GLU A 203 5.03 -4.88 -8.12
C GLU A 203 4.32 -6.16 -7.65
N MET A 204 4.33 -6.46 -6.34
CA MET A 204 3.61 -7.62 -5.80
C MET A 204 2.10 -7.46 -5.96
N LEU A 205 1.58 -6.27 -5.66
CA LEU A 205 0.16 -5.95 -5.78
C LEU A 205 -0.30 -6.00 -7.23
N GLU A 206 0.44 -5.38 -8.15
CA GLU A 206 0.14 -5.38 -9.58
C GLU A 206 0.11 -6.80 -10.16
N LYS A 207 1.14 -7.62 -9.87
CA LYS A 207 1.22 -9.01 -10.37
C LYS A 207 0.07 -9.88 -9.89
N THR A 208 -0.53 -9.55 -8.76
CA THR A 208 -1.62 -10.33 -8.16
C THR A 208 -2.99 -9.69 -8.32
N GLY A 209 -3.07 -8.59 -9.09
CA GLY A 209 -4.32 -7.86 -9.33
C GLY A 209 -4.92 -7.28 -8.05
N ARG A 210 -4.09 -6.90 -7.08
CA ARG A 210 -4.48 -6.29 -5.80
C ARG A 210 -4.22 -4.80 -5.85
N SER A 211 -5.06 -4.00 -5.22
CA SER A 211 -4.87 -2.53 -5.12
C SER A 211 -4.59 -2.06 -3.69
N GLU A 212 -4.95 -2.86 -2.69
CA GLU A 212 -4.89 -2.47 -1.29
C GLU A 212 -4.36 -3.58 -0.39
N VAL A 213 -3.76 -3.17 0.73
CA VAL A 213 -3.26 -4.04 1.80
C VAL A 213 -4.10 -3.81 3.04
N GLU A 214 -4.78 -4.84 3.53
CA GLU A 214 -5.62 -4.75 4.72
C GLU A 214 -4.80 -4.97 5.99
N LEU A 215 -3.88 -5.94 5.95
CA LEU A 215 -2.95 -6.23 7.04
C LEU A 215 -1.54 -6.35 6.49
N LEU A 216 -0.61 -5.65 7.14
CA LEU A 216 0.79 -5.64 6.80
C LEU A 216 1.63 -6.08 8.00
N LYS A 217 2.40 -7.15 7.80
CA LYS A 217 3.50 -7.54 8.68
C LYS A 217 4.82 -7.16 8.03
N ILE A 218 5.66 -6.44 8.77
CA ILE A 218 7.03 -6.10 8.38
C ILE A 218 7.99 -6.70 9.39
N ASP A 219 8.86 -7.59 8.93
CA ASP A 219 9.87 -8.26 9.76
C ASP A 219 11.10 -8.53 8.92
N ILE A 220 11.64 -7.44 8.38
CA ILE A 220 12.79 -7.44 7.48
C ILE A 220 13.97 -6.87 8.22
N GLU A 221 14.88 -7.74 8.67
CA GLU A 221 16.04 -7.40 9.50
C GLU A 221 16.80 -6.14 9.02
N GLY A 222 16.55 -5.00 9.69
CA GLY A 222 17.21 -3.72 9.41
C GLY A 222 16.73 -2.99 8.15
N GLY A 223 15.65 -3.46 7.51
CA GLY A 223 15.03 -2.87 6.33
C GLY A 223 13.64 -2.27 6.60
N GLU A 224 13.18 -2.25 7.84
CA GLU A 224 11.78 -1.95 8.19
C GLU A 224 11.37 -0.52 7.78
N VAL A 225 12.30 0.43 7.92
CA VAL A 225 12.09 1.82 7.50
C VAL A 225 12.02 1.92 5.97
N ASP A 226 13.00 1.33 5.28
CA ASP A 226 13.11 1.38 3.82
C ASP A 226 11.96 0.63 3.11
N GLY A 227 11.44 -0.43 3.74
CA GLY A 227 10.29 -1.16 3.24
C GLY A 227 8.96 -0.46 3.50
N LEU A 228 8.83 0.25 4.63
CA LEU A 228 7.58 0.93 5.01
C LEU A 228 7.43 2.31 4.35
N GLU A 229 8.51 3.06 4.12
CA GLU A 229 8.46 4.42 3.57
C GLU A 229 7.69 4.52 2.23
N PRO A 230 7.95 3.66 1.22
CA PRO A 230 7.17 3.67 -0.02
C PRO A 230 5.68 3.44 0.19
N LEU A 231 5.32 2.58 1.15
CA LEU A 231 3.91 2.31 1.46
C LEU A 231 3.20 3.51 2.08
N ILE A 232 3.84 4.19 3.04
CA ILE A 232 3.26 5.40 3.67
C ILE A 232 3.16 6.54 2.65
N ARG A 233 4.10 6.60 1.70
CA ARG A 233 4.11 7.63 0.66
C ARG A 233 2.97 7.44 -0.32
N ASP A 234 2.76 6.19 -0.77
CA ASP A 234 1.93 5.87 -1.92
C ASP A 234 0.52 5.34 -1.55
N TYR A 235 0.30 4.92 -0.29
CA TYR A 235 -0.99 4.39 0.20
C TYR A 235 -1.48 5.10 1.48
N GLN A 236 -2.78 5.41 1.54
CA GLN A 236 -3.41 6.14 2.64
C GLN A 236 -3.78 5.28 3.87
N SER A 237 -3.79 3.95 3.76
CA SER A 237 -4.18 3.04 4.84
C SER A 237 -3.17 1.92 5.00
N VAL A 238 -2.22 2.11 5.92
CA VAL A 238 -1.26 1.06 6.30
C VAL A 238 -1.34 0.85 7.80
N TYR A 239 -1.91 -0.29 8.20
CA TYR A 239 -1.85 -0.77 9.58
C TYR A 239 -0.57 -1.59 9.74
N VAL A 240 0.34 -1.13 10.59
CA VAL A 240 1.60 -1.81 10.89
C VAL A 240 1.43 -2.59 12.19
N ALA A 241 1.52 -3.92 12.12
CA ALA A 241 1.48 -4.82 13.28
C ALA A 241 2.85 -5.43 13.58
#